data_AF-A0A2V5ZYQ2-F1
#
_entry.id   AF-A0A2V5ZYQ2-F1
#
_cell.length_a   1.000
_cell.length_b   1.000
_cell.length_c   1.000
_cell.angle_alpha   90.00
_cell.angle_beta   90.00
_cell.angle_gamma   90.00
#
_symmetry.space_group_name_H-M   'P 1'
#
loop_
_entity.id
_entity.type
_entity.pdbx_description
1 polymer ?
#
loop_
_entity_poly.entity_id
_entity_poly.type
_entity_poly.pdbx_seq_one_letter_code
_entity_poly.pdbx_strand_id
1 'polypeptide(L)'
;MKSHGIADPKVRITLILRIDLEGDGEDEVLINATNYFSRRDEVPMHAPKRGSYSIVMLRRVVAGKVQTQLLAGELYSKADASNAPNIYKIPAVLDLNGDGKLEVIVHSFYYEGGQTTIYRCEPDKIEAALSVECGV
;
A
#
# COMPACT_ATOMS: atom_id res chain seq x y z
N MET A 1 2.78 -7.43 9.99
CA MET A 1 3.93 -6.81 10.70
C MET A 1 4.82 -7.82 11.41
N LYS A 2 4.40 -8.51 12.47
CA LYS A 2 5.24 -9.51 13.16
C LYS A 2 5.72 -10.64 12.23
N SER A 3 4.83 -11.16 11.38
CA SER A 3 5.17 -12.14 10.32
C SER A 3 6.20 -11.64 9.31
N HIS A 4 6.44 -10.33 9.25
CA HIS A 4 7.40 -9.68 8.36
C HIS A 4 8.65 -9.17 9.12
N GLY A 5 8.91 -9.69 10.33
CA GLY A 5 10.12 -9.38 11.10
C GLY A 5 10.11 -8.04 11.84
N ILE A 6 8.98 -7.34 11.86
CA ILE A 6 8.81 -6.06 12.57
C ILE A 6 8.14 -6.32 13.92
N ALA A 7 8.94 -6.30 14.98
CA ALA A 7 8.48 -6.43 16.36
C ALA A 7 7.99 -5.07 16.88
N ASP A 8 6.85 -5.05 17.58
CA ASP A 8 6.22 -3.87 18.19
C ASP A 8 6.10 -2.65 17.24
N PRO A 9 5.31 -2.75 16.15
CA PRO A 9 5.22 -1.69 15.16
C PRO A 9 4.49 -0.46 15.74
N LYS A 10 5.14 0.70 15.68
CA LYS A 10 4.48 1.99 15.90
C LYS A 10 3.70 2.37 14.65
N VAL A 11 2.40 2.09 14.64
CA VAL A 11 1.55 2.27 13.45
C VAL A 11 0.90 3.65 13.41
N ARG A 12 1.08 4.35 12.29
CA ARG A 12 0.24 5.47 11.87
C ARG A 12 -0.61 5.02 10.69
N ILE A 13 -1.92 4.95 10.89
CA ILE A 13 -2.89 4.73 9.81
C ILE A 13 -3.24 6.10 9.23
N THR A 14 -3.07 6.27 7.92
CA THR A 14 -3.34 7.54 7.23
C THR A 14 -4.60 7.47 6.36
N LEU A 15 -5.08 6.26 6.04
CA LEU A 15 -6.34 6.04 5.34
C LEU A 15 -6.92 4.70 5.77
N ILE A 16 -8.24 4.68 5.98
CA ILE A 16 -9.05 3.48 5.94
C ILE A 16 -10.18 3.80 4.94
N LEU A 17 -10.25 3.04 3.86
CA LEU A 17 -11.30 3.15 2.86
C LEU A 17 -12.05 1.83 2.81
N ARG A 18 -13.38 1.89 2.97
CA ARG A 18 -14.28 0.76 2.78
C ARG A 18 -15.02 0.93 1.48
N ILE A 19 -14.96 -0.08 0.61
CA ILE A 19 -15.54 -0.03 -0.73
C ILE A 19 -15.69 -1.44 -1.27
N ASP A 20 -16.79 -1.70 -1.97
CA ASP A 20 -17.03 -2.92 -2.75
C ASP A 20 -16.22 -2.83 -4.06
N LEU A 21 -15.08 -3.52 -4.12
CA LEU A 21 -14.16 -3.49 -5.27
C LEU A 21 -14.65 -4.36 -6.41
N GLU A 22 -15.33 -5.45 -6.11
CA GLU A 22 -15.71 -6.49 -7.07
C GLU A 22 -17.20 -6.44 -7.47
N GLY A 23 -17.99 -5.60 -6.83
CA GLY A 23 -19.42 -5.40 -7.09
C GLY A 23 -20.30 -6.52 -6.54
N ASP A 24 -19.83 -7.26 -5.53
CA ASP A 24 -20.55 -8.42 -4.97
C ASP A 24 -21.40 -8.08 -3.72
N GLY A 25 -21.34 -6.83 -3.26
CA GLY A 25 -22.05 -6.31 -2.10
C GLY A 25 -21.32 -6.49 -0.77
N GLU A 26 -20.13 -7.09 -0.75
CA GLU A 26 -19.24 -7.08 0.41
C GLU A 26 -18.18 -5.97 0.28
N ASP A 27 -17.98 -5.18 1.35
CA ASP A 27 -16.93 -4.16 1.33
C ASP A 27 -15.54 -4.78 1.60
N GLU A 28 -14.59 -4.47 0.73
CA GLU A 28 -13.17 -4.54 1.04
C GLU A 28 -12.74 -3.34 1.90
N VAL A 29 -11.66 -3.55 2.66
CA VAL A 29 -11.02 -2.51 3.46
C VAL A 29 -9.59 -2.29 2.99
N LEU A 30 -9.36 -1.12 2.40
CA LEU A 30 -8.04 -0.63 2.02
C LEU A 30 -7.46 0.22 3.15
N ILE A 31 -6.18 -0.04 3.49
CA ILE A 31 -5.52 0.59 4.64
C ILE A 31 -4.14 1.11 4.23
N ASN A 32 -3.93 2.44 4.32
CA ASN A 32 -2.58 3.01 4.27
C ASN A 32 -2.01 3.04 5.68
N ALA A 33 -0.84 2.41 5.87
CA ALA A 33 -0.16 2.38 7.15
C ALA A 33 1.33 2.65 6.99
N THR A 34 1.89 3.46 7.88
CA THR A 34 3.32 3.78 7.90
C THR A 34 3.80 3.98 9.34
N ASN A 35 5.12 3.92 9.56
CA ASN A 35 5.74 4.41 10.79
C ASN A 35 6.67 5.62 10.56
N TYR A 36 6.54 6.27 9.41
CA TYR A 36 7.19 7.56 9.16
C TYR A 36 6.40 8.66 9.86
N PHE A 37 6.88 9.10 11.03
CA PHE A 37 6.30 10.20 11.81
C PHE A 37 6.98 11.53 11.47
N SER A 38 6.90 11.95 10.20
CA SER A 38 7.31 13.30 9.79
C SER A 38 6.19 14.32 10.03
N ARG A 39 6.56 15.56 10.34
CA ARG A 39 5.62 16.70 10.37
C ARG A 39 5.26 16.98 8.91
N ARG A 40 3.99 16.79 8.51
CA ARG A 40 3.42 17.11 7.18
C ARG A 40 3.67 16.12 6.02
N ASP A 41 3.61 14.81 6.28
CA ASP A 41 3.73 13.79 5.20
C ASP A 41 5.01 13.90 4.36
N GLU A 42 6.05 14.53 4.92
CA GLU A 42 7.35 14.66 4.26
C GLU A 42 7.92 13.27 4.00
N VAL A 43 8.44 13.10 2.78
CA VAL A 43 9.11 11.89 2.34
C VAL A 43 10.35 11.64 3.20
N PRO A 44 10.64 10.40 3.64
CA PRO A 44 11.80 10.17 4.47
C PRO A 44 13.07 10.45 3.68
N MET A 45 13.86 11.44 4.12
CA MET A 45 15.12 11.83 3.48
C MET A 45 16.31 10.98 3.95
N HIS A 46 16.07 10.02 4.84
CA HIS A 46 17.10 9.15 5.38
C HIS A 46 16.81 7.71 5.02
N ALA A 47 17.88 6.94 4.90
CA ALA A 47 17.81 5.50 4.77
C ALA A 47 16.86 4.87 5.80
N PRO A 48 16.08 3.84 5.41
CA PRO A 48 15.18 3.14 6.30
C PRO A 48 15.95 2.48 7.44
N LYS A 49 15.42 2.63 8.65
CA LYS A 49 15.91 1.92 9.82
C LYS A 49 15.24 0.55 9.89
N ARG A 50 15.80 -0.35 10.71
CA ARG A 50 15.11 -1.58 11.06
C ARG A 50 13.70 -1.26 11.61
N GLY A 51 12.71 -1.90 11.03
CA GLY A 51 11.30 -1.72 11.36
C GLY A 51 10.61 -0.60 10.59
N SER A 52 11.28 0.14 9.71
CA SER A 52 10.65 1.13 8.82
C SER A 52 9.67 0.47 7.84
N TYR A 53 8.55 1.14 7.57
CA TYR A 53 7.60 0.71 6.54
C TYR A 53 6.66 1.82 6.08
N SER A 54 6.21 1.69 4.84
CA SER A 54 4.99 2.31 4.33
C SER A 54 4.30 1.29 3.43
N ILE A 55 3.03 1.01 3.71
CA ILE A 55 2.29 -0.08 3.07
C ILE A 55 0.85 0.31 2.80
N VAL A 56 0.31 -0.31 1.75
CA VAL A 56 -1.11 -0.45 1.48
C VAL A 56 -1.49 -1.89 1.72
N MET A 57 -2.47 -2.11 2.59
CA MET A 57 -3.05 -3.43 2.83
C MET A 57 -4.47 -3.48 2.29
N LEU A 58 -4.85 -4.65 1.80
CA LEU A 58 -6.20 -4.98 1.40
C LEU A 58 -6.74 -6.06 2.33
N ARG A 59 -7.86 -5.79 2.99
CA ARG A 59 -8.56 -6.75 3.85
C ARG A 59 -9.92 -7.05 3.25
N ARG A 60 -10.23 -8.33 3.11
CA ARG A 60 -11.49 -8.82 2.53
C ARG A 60 -12.01 -10.03 3.30
N VAL A 61 -13.26 -10.41 3.09
CA VAL A 61 -13.81 -11.67 3.60
C VAL A 61 -13.91 -12.63 2.42
N VAL A 62 -13.30 -13.81 2.53
CA VAL A 62 -13.34 -14.84 1.48
C VAL A 62 -13.80 -16.13 2.13
N ALA A 63 -14.95 -16.65 1.68
CA ALA A 63 -15.57 -17.85 2.25
C ALA A 63 -15.72 -17.77 3.79
N GLY A 64 -16.20 -16.63 4.29
CA GLY A 64 -16.41 -16.37 5.72
C GLY A 64 -15.13 -16.18 6.54
N LYS A 65 -13.95 -16.13 5.90
CA LYS A 65 -12.67 -15.91 6.57
C LYS A 65 -12.10 -14.55 6.18
N VAL A 66 -11.67 -13.79 7.18
CA VAL A 66 -10.94 -12.54 6.96
C VAL A 66 -9.57 -12.87 6.36
N GLN A 67 -9.31 -12.33 5.18
CA GLN A 67 -8.00 -12.32 4.55
C GLN A 67 -7.42 -10.91 4.59
N THR A 68 -6.10 -10.81 4.75
CA THR A 68 -5.38 -9.54 4.70
C THR A 68 -4.13 -9.74 3.86
N GLN A 69 -4.08 -9.02 2.74
CA GLN A 69 -3.01 -9.08 1.76
C GLN A 69 -2.23 -7.77 1.79
N LEU A 70 -0.91 -7.87 1.59
CA LEU A 70 -0.10 -6.71 1.26
C LEU A 70 -0.36 -6.39 -0.22
N LEU A 71 -0.99 -5.25 -0.49
CA LEU A 71 -1.26 -4.79 -1.85
C LEU A 71 0.00 -4.19 -2.48
N ALA A 72 0.61 -3.23 -1.77
CA ALA A 72 1.85 -2.59 -2.19
C ALA A 72 2.58 -2.06 -0.97
N GLY A 73 3.89 -1.92 -1.04
CA GLY A 73 4.66 -1.26 0.00
C GLY A 73 6.02 -1.85 0.29
N GLU A 74 6.74 -1.16 1.15
CA GLU A 74 8.05 -1.57 1.63
C GLU A 74 8.01 -1.89 3.13
N LEU A 75 8.68 -2.98 3.51
CA LEU A 75 8.84 -3.41 4.90
C LEU A 75 10.32 -3.75 5.15
N TYR A 76 10.97 -2.96 6.01
CA TYR A 76 12.39 -3.11 6.29
C TYR A 76 12.63 -3.87 7.58
N SER A 77 12.89 -5.19 7.50
CA SER A 77 13.19 -6.03 8.67
C SER A 77 14.59 -5.79 9.26
N LYS A 78 15.47 -5.14 8.50
CA LYS A 78 16.80 -4.64 8.87
C LYS A 78 16.98 -3.22 8.31
N ALA A 79 17.96 -2.48 8.82
CA ALA A 79 18.32 -1.19 8.22
C ALA A 79 18.97 -1.40 6.84
N ASP A 80 18.77 -0.45 5.93
CA ASP A 80 19.34 -0.49 4.58
C ASP A 80 19.83 0.91 4.19
N ALA A 81 21.13 1.15 4.33
CA ALA A 81 21.74 2.45 4.07
C ALA A 81 21.79 2.83 2.58
N SER A 82 21.58 1.86 1.68
CA SER A 82 21.62 2.05 0.23
C SER A 82 20.25 2.36 -0.39
N ASN A 83 19.18 2.40 0.41
CA ASN A 83 17.82 2.53 -0.10
C ASN A 83 17.18 3.87 0.31
N ALA A 84 16.46 4.48 -0.64
CA ALA A 84 15.62 5.65 -0.40
C ALA A 84 14.17 5.17 -0.22
N PRO A 85 13.61 5.22 0.99
CA PRO A 85 12.33 4.58 1.26
C PRO A 85 11.17 5.39 0.68
N ASN A 86 10.19 4.68 0.13
CA ASN A 86 9.00 5.26 -0.45
C ASN A 86 7.88 5.43 0.59
N ILE A 87 7.06 6.46 0.39
CA ILE A 87 5.71 6.54 0.97
C ILE A 87 4.74 5.96 -0.05
N TYR A 88 3.85 5.09 0.41
CA TYR A 88 2.78 4.49 -0.40
C TYR A 88 1.43 5.06 0.05
N LYS A 89 0.64 5.54 -0.90
CA LYS A 89 -0.71 6.09 -0.68
C LYS A 89 -1.67 5.58 -1.74
N ILE A 90 -2.93 5.45 -1.36
CA ILE A 90 -4.06 5.31 -2.30
C ILE A 90 -4.60 6.70 -2.63
N PRO A 91 -4.27 7.29 -3.79
CA PRO A 91 -4.90 8.53 -4.24
C PRO A 91 -6.37 8.33 -4.64
N ALA A 92 -6.72 7.18 -5.22
CA ALA A 92 -8.07 6.93 -5.74
C ALA A 92 -8.35 5.43 -5.96
N VAL A 93 -9.64 5.11 -6.08
CA VAL A 93 -10.18 3.80 -6.45
C VAL A 93 -11.29 4.04 -7.46
N LEU A 94 -11.21 3.42 -8.64
CA LEU A 94 -12.17 3.62 -9.72
C LEU A 94 -12.13 2.51 -10.76
N ASP A 95 -13.25 2.28 -11.45
CA ASP A 95 -13.34 1.43 -12.63
C ASP A 95 -12.65 2.14 -13.81
N LEU A 96 -11.43 1.73 -14.12
CA LEU A 96 -10.60 2.32 -15.18
C LEU A 96 -10.82 1.68 -16.53
N ASN A 97 -11.31 0.44 -16.56
CA ASN A 97 -11.40 -0.37 -17.77
C ASN A 97 -12.85 -0.54 -18.27
N GLY A 98 -13.84 -0.13 -17.49
CA GLY A 98 -15.27 -0.18 -17.78
C GLY A 98 -15.91 -1.56 -17.57
N ASP A 99 -15.29 -2.47 -16.83
CA ASP A 99 -15.80 -3.83 -16.58
C ASP A 99 -16.74 -3.92 -15.36
N GLY A 100 -16.92 -2.82 -14.63
CA GLY A 100 -17.76 -2.75 -13.44
C GLY A 100 -17.07 -3.13 -12.13
N LYS A 101 -15.81 -3.57 -12.17
CA LYS A 101 -14.95 -3.74 -10.99
C LYS A 101 -14.03 -2.55 -10.83
N LEU A 102 -13.66 -2.24 -9.60
CA LEU A 102 -12.80 -1.10 -9.30
C LEU A 102 -11.32 -1.51 -9.26
N GLU A 103 -10.48 -0.72 -9.90
CA GLU A 103 -9.04 -0.77 -9.70
C GLU A 103 -8.57 0.12 -8.55
N VAL A 104 -7.53 -0.33 -7.86
CA VAL A 104 -6.88 0.43 -6.79
C VAL A 104 -5.65 1.12 -7.35
N ILE A 105 -5.64 2.45 -7.33
CA ILE A 105 -4.47 3.23 -7.73
C ILE A 105 -3.60 3.42 -6.50
N VAL A 106 -2.33 3.04 -6.59
CA VAL A 106 -1.33 3.29 -5.55
C VAL A 106 -0.25 4.19 -6.11
N HIS A 107 0.01 5.28 -5.40
CA HIS A 107 1.14 6.16 -5.66
C HIS A 107 2.22 5.91 -4.62
N SER A 108 3.42 5.58 -5.09
CA SER A 108 4.63 5.53 -4.28
C SER A 108 5.57 6.66 -4.65
N PHE A 109 6.16 7.32 -3.65
CA PHE A 109 7.08 8.42 -3.91
C PHE A 109 8.18 8.48 -2.85
N TYR A 110 9.37 8.83 -3.31
CA TYR A 110 10.56 9.14 -2.51
C TYR A 110 11.05 10.55 -2.88
N TYR A 111 12.16 11.00 -2.30
CA TYR A 111 12.58 12.40 -2.46
C TYR A 111 13.06 12.77 -3.88
N GLU A 112 13.38 11.78 -4.71
CA GLU A 112 13.95 11.95 -6.07
C GLU A 112 13.04 11.45 -7.19
N GLY A 113 11.84 10.92 -6.85
CA GLY A 113 10.93 10.39 -7.86
C GLY A 113 9.67 9.76 -7.28
N GLY A 114 8.90 9.15 -8.17
CA GLY A 114 7.69 8.42 -7.80
C GLY A 114 7.19 7.51 -8.90
N GLN A 115 6.26 6.66 -8.51
CA GLN A 115 5.62 5.66 -9.34
C GLN A 115 4.12 5.63 -9.03
N THR A 116 3.32 5.48 -10.07
CA THR A 116 1.89 5.21 -9.95
C THR A 116 1.62 3.86 -10.58
N THR A 117 1.04 2.97 -9.79
CA THR A 117 0.66 1.62 -10.23
C THR A 117 -0.84 1.44 -10.04
N ILE A 118 -1.50 0.90 -11.06
CA ILE A 118 -2.90 0.52 -11.05
C ILE A 118 -2.99 -0.98 -10.79
N TYR A 119 -3.71 -1.36 -9.74
CA TYR A 119 -3.88 -2.76 -9.34
C TYR A 119 -5.32 -3.25 -9.54
N ARG A 120 -5.43 -4.42 -10.14
CA ARG A 120 -6.64 -5.27 -10.06
C ARG A 120 -6.47 -6.22 -8.89
N CYS A 121 -7.47 -6.28 -8.03
CA CYS A 121 -7.40 -7.01 -6.76
C CYS A 121 -8.49 -8.07 -6.69
N GLU A 122 -8.20 -9.27 -7.19
CA GLU A 122 -9.05 -10.45 -7.03
C GLU A 122 -8.71 -11.18 -5.71
N PRO A 123 -9.61 -12.01 -5.18
CA PRO A 123 -9.39 -12.70 -3.89
C PRO A 123 -8.09 -13.49 -3.82
N ASP A 124 -7.69 -14.14 -4.90
CA ASP A 124 -6.51 -14.99 -5.01
C ASP A 124 -5.31 -14.33 -5.68
N LYS A 125 -5.52 -13.21 -6.38
CA LYS A 125 -4.50 -12.55 -7.20
C LYS A 125 -4.62 -11.04 -7.17
N ILE A 126 -3.50 -10.40 -6.83
CA ILE A 126 -3.28 -8.96 -7.03
C ILE A 126 -2.39 -8.79 -8.25
N GLU A 127 -2.85 -8.04 -9.25
CA GLU A 127 -2.15 -7.83 -10.52
C GLU A 127 -1.96 -6.34 -10.80
N ALA A 128 -0.71 -5.94 -11.09
CA ALA A 128 -0.41 -4.61 -11.59
C ALA A 128 -0.79 -4.53 -13.08
N ALA A 129 -1.90 -3.86 -13.38
CA ALA A 129 -2.39 -3.70 -14.75
C ALA A 129 -1.58 -2.67 -15.54
N LEU A 130 -1.09 -1.63 -14.86
CA LEU A 130 -0.23 -0.60 -15.43
C LEU A 130 0.69 -0.04 -14.33
N SER A 131 1.94 0.25 -14.67
CA SER A 131 2.84 1.02 -13.80
C SER A 131 3.60 2.05 -14.62
N VAL A 132 3.70 3.27 -14.09
CA VAL A 132 4.50 4.36 -14.67
C VAL A 132 5.34 4.97 -13.56
N GLU A 133 6.62 5.17 -13.83
CA GLU A 133 7.58 5.75 -12.89
C GLU A 133 8.40 6.87 -13.53
N CYS A 134 8.87 7.78 -12.69
CA CYS A 134 9.79 8.84 -13.06
C CYS A 134 10.66 9.18 -11.84
N GLY A 135 11.95 9.39 -12.06
CA GLY A 135 12.91 9.76 -11.03
C GLY A 135 14.27 10.11 -11.62
N VAL A 136 15.13 10.69 -10.79
CA VAL A 136 16.50 11.13 -11.13
C VAL A 136 17.51 10.01 -10.94
#